data_AF-A0AAU2Y685-F1
#
_entry.id   AF-A0AAU2Y685-F1
#
_cell.length_a   1.000
_cell.length_b   1.000
_cell.length_c   1.000
_cell.angle_alpha   90.00
_cell.angle_beta   90.00
_cell.angle_gamma   90.00
#
_symmetry.space_group_name_H-M   'P 1'
#
loop_
_entity.id
_entity.type
_entity.pdbx_description
1 polymer ?
#
loop_
_entity_poly.entity_id
_entity_poly.type
_entity_poly.pdbx_seq_one_letter_code
_entity_poly.pdbx_strand_id
1 'polypeptide(L)'
;MLSVVNADGTTPKGSLIDEIVREGARRMLAAALEAEVNTYIAELADQRDETGRRLVVRNGFHQPRRVTTAAGAVEVRAPRVNDRRIDEATGERKRFSSAILPPWCRKSPKISEVLPLLYLHGLSSGDFMPALEQFLGSSAGLSPATVTRLTAQWQADHSAFMDRDLSATDYVHVWADGVHLRIRLEEAKAAVLVLMGVRADGTKELIAMTDGYRESSEAWAGLLRDCARRGMRAPVLAVGDGAIGFWNALHEVFPDTRHQRCWVHKTANVLDALPKSAQPAAKRAIREIYNAEDKEHAAKAVAAFAKQYGAKYPKVVKRITDDEDELLAFFDFPAEHWIHLRTTNPIESTFATVRLRTKVTKGAGSRAAALSMVFKLIESAQARWRSVNAPHLVALVRVGARFERGRLVERPEGLAA
;
A
#
# COMPACT_ATOMS: atom_id res chain seq x y z
N MET A 1 -1.49 44.80 1.69
CA MET A 1 -2.00 44.04 2.85
C MET A 1 -3.39 43.52 2.52
N LEU A 2 -3.61 42.21 2.62
CA LEU A 2 -4.94 41.61 2.45
C LEU A 2 -5.74 41.82 3.75
N SER A 3 -6.66 42.78 3.77
CA SER A 3 -7.55 43.06 4.91
C SER A 3 -8.64 41.99 5.02
N VAL A 4 -8.84 41.43 6.21
CA VAL A 4 -9.67 40.24 6.46
C VAL A 4 -11.15 40.56 6.75
N VAL A 5 -11.55 41.83 6.69
CA VAL A 5 -12.92 42.24 7.06
C VAL A 5 -13.77 42.46 5.80
N ASN A 6 -14.93 41.82 5.72
CA ASN A 6 -15.94 42.10 4.69
C ASN A 6 -16.55 43.50 4.93
N ALA A 7 -16.98 44.19 3.87
CA ALA A 7 -17.45 45.58 3.93
C ALA A 7 -18.75 45.80 4.75
N ASP A 8 -19.44 44.72 5.10
CA ASP A 8 -20.80 44.65 5.61
C ASP A 8 -20.91 44.07 7.03
N GLY A 9 -19.79 43.77 7.71
CA GLY A 9 -19.71 43.62 9.17
C GLY A 9 -20.55 42.50 9.80
N THR A 10 -21.12 41.57 9.03
CA THR A 10 -21.93 40.46 9.55
C THR A 10 -21.15 39.14 9.53
N THR A 11 -21.15 38.44 10.66
CA THR A 11 -20.53 37.11 10.83
C THR A 11 -21.61 36.02 10.86
N PRO A 12 -21.62 35.08 9.90
CA PRO A 12 -22.40 33.85 10.01
C PRO A 12 -21.92 32.96 11.17
N LYS A 13 -22.74 32.00 11.59
CA LYS A 13 -22.37 31.05 12.66
C LYS A 13 -21.24 30.13 12.18
N GLY A 14 -20.00 30.45 12.56
CA GLY A 14 -18.77 29.68 12.38
C GLY A 14 -17.67 30.18 13.32
N SER A 15 -16.61 29.39 13.52
CA SER A 15 -15.40 29.89 14.19
C SER A 15 -14.81 31.03 13.35
N LEU A 16 -14.63 32.22 13.94
CA LEU A 16 -14.06 33.39 13.26
C LEU A 16 -12.74 33.05 12.53
N ILE A 17 -11.94 32.15 13.12
CA ILE A 17 -10.68 31.68 12.53
C ILE A 17 -10.91 30.94 11.20
N ASP A 18 -11.91 30.07 11.12
CA ASP A 18 -12.16 29.24 9.93
C ASP A 18 -12.70 30.07 8.76
N GLU A 19 -13.48 31.12 9.06
CA GLU A 19 -13.93 32.07 8.05
C GLU A 19 -12.76 32.88 7.48
N ILE A 20 -11.86 33.33 8.35
CA ILE A 20 -10.62 34.01 7.96
C ILE A 20 -9.76 33.12 7.06
N VAL A 21 -9.58 31.85 7.45
CA VAL A 21 -8.79 30.88 6.68
C VAL A 21 -9.43 30.61 5.32
N ARG A 22 -10.77 30.44 5.26
CA ARG A 22 -11.50 30.19 4.01
C ARG A 22 -11.41 31.38 3.06
N GLU A 23 -11.57 32.59 3.57
CA GLU A 23 -11.45 33.81 2.78
C GLU A 23 -10.01 34.04 2.30
N GLY A 24 -9.02 33.78 3.16
CA GLY A 24 -7.60 33.76 2.78
C GLY A 24 -7.33 32.79 1.64
N ALA A 25 -7.80 31.54 1.76
CA ALA A 25 -7.66 30.52 0.73
C ALA A 25 -8.31 30.93 -0.59
N ARG A 26 -9.51 31.55 -0.54
CA ARG A 26 -10.19 32.09 -1.73
C ARG A 26 -9.34 33.10 -2.47
N ARG A 27 -8.79 34.08 -1.76
CA ARG A 27 -7.98 35.15 -2.35
C ARG A 27 -6.65 34.63 -2.89
N MET A 28 -5.97 33.76 -2.14
CA MET A 28 -4.72 33.14 -2.57
C MET A 28 -4.92 32.30 -3.83
N LEU A 29 -5.98 31.50 -3.89
CA LEU A 29 -6.29 30.69 -5.08
C LEU A 29 -6.62 31.55 -6.29
N ALA A 30 -7.41 32.61 -6.12
CA ALA A 30 -7.67 33.57 -7.19
C ALA A 30 -6.38 34.22 -7.70
N ALA A 31 -5.50 34.68 -6.80
CA ALA A 31 -4.23 35.29 -7.16
C ALA A 31 -3.29 34.31 -7.89
N ALA A 32 -3.26 33.04 -7.48
CA ALA A 32 -2.45 32.01 -8.12
C ALA A 32 -2.94 31.69 -9.54
N LEU A 33 -4.27 31.62 -9.75
CA LEU A 33 -4.85 31.42 -11.08
C LEU A 33 -4.62 32.62 -12.02
N GLU A 34 -4.66 33.83 -11.47
CA GLU A 34 -4.27 35.05 -12.19
C GLU A 34 -2.81 34.98 -12.64
N ALA A 35 -1.91 34.61 -11.73
CA ALA A 35 -0.49 34.49 -12.02
C ALA A 35 -0.22 33.43 -13.10
N GLU A 36 -0.83 32.23 -12.99
CA GLU A 36 -0.69 31.15 -13.98
C GLU A 36 -1.12 31.60 -15.39
N VAL A 37 -2.26 32.28 -15.50
CA VAL A 37 -2.76 32.79 -16.78
C VAL A 37 -1.88 33.90 -17.34
N ASN A 38 -1.41 34.82 -16.49
CA ASN A 38 -0.52 35.89 -16.92
C ASN A 38 0.82 35.34 -17.43
N THR A 39 1.39 34.35 -16.74
CA THR A 39 2.60 33.65 -17.17
C THR A 39 2.38 33.00 -18.54
N TYR A 40 1.30 32.23 -18.71
CA TYR A 40 0.99 31.57 -19.98
C TYR A 40 0.84 32.54 -21.15
N ILE A 41 0.18 33.70 -20.94
CA ILE A 41 0.03 34.72 -21.98
C ILE A 41 1.37 35.42 -22.27
N ALA A 42 2.18 35.67 -21.24
CA ALA A 42 3.48 36.34 -21.39
C ALA A 42 4.48 35.48 -22.16
N GLU A 43 4.57 34.19 -21.84
CA GLU A 43 5.42 33.21 -22.54
C GLU A 43 5.09 33.10 -24.04
N LEU A 44 3.84 33.41 -24.40
CA LEU A 44 3.31 33.27 -25.76
C LEU A 44 3.03 34.62 -26.42
N ALA A 45 3.62 35.71 -25.89
CA ALA A 45 3.38 37.08 -26.36
C ALA A 45 3.88 37.32 -27.80
N ASP A 46 4.88 36.55 -28.25
CA ASP A 46 5.47 36.65 -29.59
C ASP A 46 4.71 35.82 -30.64
N GLN A 47 3.80 34.94 -30.21
CA GLN A 47 2.94 34.16 -31.09
C GLN A 47 1.83 35.05 -31.64
N ARG A 48 2.03 35.55 -32.87
CA ARG A 48 1.16 36.52 -33.53
C ARG A 48 0.64 36.00 -34.88
N ASP A 49 -0.53 36.48 -35.29
CA ASP A 49 -1.03 36.28 -36.64
C ASP A 49 -0.33 37.20 -37.65
N GLU A 50 -0.62 37.00 -38.93
CA GLU A 50 -0.08 37.78 -40.06
C GLU A 50 -0.38 39.29 -39.94
N THR A 51 -1.39 39.66 -39.16
CA THR A 51 -1.76 41.06 -38.88
C THR A 51 -1.10 41.63 -37.62
N GLY A 52 -0.17 40.88 -37.03
CA GLY A 52 0.59 41.26 -35.84
C GLY A 52 -0.18 41.15 -34.52
N ARG A 53 -1.38 40.56 -34.50
CA ARG A 53 -2.20 40.38 -33.29
C ARG A 53 -1.81 39.11 -32.56
N ARG A 54 -1.78 39.15 -31.23
CA ARG A 54 -1.47 37.96 -30.40
C ARG A 54 -2.48 36.85 -30.63
N LEU A 55 -1.99 35.64 -30.82
CA LEU A 55 -2.81 34.42 -30.95
C LEU A 55 -3.36 33.95 -29.59
N VAL A 56 -2.70 34.32 -28.49
CA VAL A 56 -3.08 33.94 -27.12
C VAL A 56 -3.45 35.19 -26.34
N VAL A 57 -4.72 35.28 -25.95
CA VAL A 57 -5.24 36.46 -25.26
C VAL A 57 -6.14 36.08 -24.10
N ARG A 58 -6.24 36.97 -23.12
CA ARG A 58 -7.20 36.83 -22.03
C ARG A 58 -8.64 37.02 -22.54
N ASN A 59 -9.57 36.22 -22.05
CA ASN A 59 -10.98 36.22 -22.47
C ASN A 59 -11.94 36.18 -21.28
N GLY A 60 -11.73 37.09 -20.33
CA GLY A 60 -12.56 37.23 -19.14
C GLY A 60 -12.40 36.07 -18.15
N PHE A 61 -13.51 35.60 -17.61
CA PHE A 61 -13.56 34.59 -16.56
C PHE A 61 -14.65 33.55 -16.83
N HIS A 62 -14.48 32.37 -16.27
CA HIS A 62 -15.56 31.38 -16.18
C HIS A 62 -16.65 31.84 -15.19
N GLN A 63 -17.81 31.18 -15.25
CA GLN A 63 -18.81 31.29 -14.19
C GLN A 63 -18.20 30.84 -12.85
N PRO A 64 -18.52 31.53 -11.73
CA PRO A 64 -18.08 31.10 -10.41
C PRO A 64 -18.52 29.66 -10.12
N ARG A 65 -17.67 28.92 -9.42
CA ARG A 65 -17.98 27.56 -8.97
C ARG A 65 -17.36 27.28 -7.61
N ARG A 66 -18.04 26.49 -6.79
CA ARG A 66 -17.50 26.07 -5.49
C ARG A 66 -16.53 24.91 -5.65
N VAL A 67 -15.40 25.01 -4.97
CA VAL A 67 -14.36 23.99 -4.87
C VAL A 67 -14.16 23.64 -3.40
N THR A 68 -14.39 22.39 -3.03
CA THR A 68 -14.17 21.91 -1.66
C THR A 68 -12.68 21.71 -1.41
N THR A 69 -12.14 22.40 -0.40
CA THR A 69 -10.73 22.35 0.01
C THR A 69 -10.62 21.97 1.49
N ALA A 70 -9.40 21.88 2.02
CA ALA A 70 -9.17 21.69 3.46
C ALA A 70 -9.72 22.86 4.31
N ALA A 71 -9.84 24.06 3.74
CA ALA A 71 -10.45 25.24 4.39
C ALA A 71 -12.00 25.29 4.23
N GLY A 72 -12.60 24.21 3.72
CA GLY A 72 -14.01 24.15 3.36
C GLY A 72 -14.28 24.55 1.90
N ALA A 73 -15.56 24.77 1.58
CA ALA A 73 -16.01 25.13 0.24
C ALA A 73 -15.66 26.59 -0.08
N VAL A 74 -14.86 26.79 -1.13
CA VAL A 74 -14.40 28.09 -1.59
C VAL A 74 -15.00 28.39 -2.96
N GLU A 75 -15.58 29.56 -3.15
CA GLU A 75 -16.04 30.01 -4.47
C GLU A 75 -14.85 30.51 -5.31
N VAL A 76 -14.70 29.95 -6.51
CA VAL A 76 -13.59 30.26 -7.41
C VAL A 76 -14.13 30.72 -8.75
N ARG A 77 -13.58 31.84 -9.23
CA ARG A 77 -13.83 32.39 -10.57
C ARG A 77 -12.53 32.34 -11.36
N ALA A 78 -12.34 31.27 -12.14
CA ALA A 78 -11.10 31.06 -12.88
C ALA A 78 -11.01 31.98 -14.11
N PRO A 79 -9.86 32.63 -14.37
CA PRO A 79 -9.66 33.40 -15.59
C PRO A 79 -9.66 32.50 -16.83
N ARG A 80 -10.01 33.08 -17.97
CA ARG A 80 -10.09 32.39 -19.26
C ARG A 80 -9.03 32.91 -20.20
N VAL A 81 -8.47 31.98 -20.98
CA VAL A 81 -7.58 32.27 -22.09
C VAL A 81 -8.24 31.80 -23.38
N ASN A 82 -8.18 32.64 -24.40
CA ASN A 82 -8.51 32.29 -25.76
C ASN A 82 -7.19 32.04 -26.51
N ASP A 83 -6.83 30.78 -26.67
CA ASP A 83 -5.66 30.36 -27.46
C ASP A 83 -6.11 30.00 -28.88
N ARG A 84 -5.67 30.78 -29.88
CA ARG A 84 -6.00 30.60 -31.30
C ARG A 84 -4.99 29.72 -32.05
N ARG A 85 -3.93 29.26 -31.40
CA ARG A 85 -2.95 28.38 -32.02
C ARG A 85 -3.57 27.03 -32.35
N ILE A 86 -3.06 26.40 -33.39
CA ILE A 86 -3.45 25.07 -33.84
C ILE A 86 -2.35 24.09 -33.42
N ASP A 87 -2.73 22.91 -32.97
CA ASP A 87 -1.81 21.81 -32.75
C ASP A 87 -1.49 21.14 -34.09
N GLU A 88 -0.21 21.13 -34.47
CA GLU A 88 0.22 20.61 -35.77
C GLU A 88 0.00 19.10 -35.92
N ALA A 89 -0.05 18.35 -34.82
CA ALA A 89 -0.26 16.90 -34.86
C ALA A 89 -1.73 16.52 -34.98
N THR A 90 -2.65 17.30 -34.40
CA THR A 90 -4.08 16.96 -34.36
C THR A 90 -4.95 17.86 -35.24
N GLY A 91 -4.45 19.00 -35.68
CA GLY A 91 -5.22 20.02 -36.42
C GLY A 91 -6.24 20.77 -35.57
N GLU A 92 -6.29 20.53 -34.26
CA GLU A 92 -7.26 21.17 -33.35
C GLU A 92 -6.70 22.44 -32.71
N ARG A 93 -7.59 23.33 -32.24
CA ARG A 93 -7.17 24.51 -31.47
C ARG A 93 -6.61 24.09 -30.11
N LYS A 94 -5.43 24.61 -29.77
CA LYS A 94 -4.86 24.50 -28.42
C LYS A 94 -5.80 25.15 -27.40
N ARG A 95 -5.94 24.53 -26.23
CA ARG A 95 -6.76 25.03 -25.13
C ARG A 95 -5.90 25.16 -23.89
N PHE A 96 -5.94 26.33 -23.27
CA PHE A 96 -5.38 26.52 -21.95
C PHE A 96 -6.14 25.65 -20.94
N SER A 97 -5.40 24.88 -20.16
CA SER A 97 -5.92 24.13 -19.02
C SER A 97 -5.04 24.46 -17.81
N SER A 98 -5.65 25.02 -16.77
CA SER A 98 -4.97 25.32 -15.51
C SER A 98 -4.45 24.03 -14.86
N ALA A 99 -3.20 24.03 -14.43
CA ALA A 99 -2.61 22.98 -13.61
C ALA A 99 -3.11 23.09 -12.16
N ILE A 100 -3.35 24.32 -11.69
CA ILE A 100 -3.85 24.60 -10.33
C ILE A 100 -5.31 24.18 -10.18
N LEU A 101 -6.17 24.53 -11.14
CA LEU A 101 -7.60 24.22 -11.13
C LEU A 101 -8.05 23.66 -12.48
N PRO A 102 -7.87 22.34 -12.70
CA PRO A 102 -8.27 21.70 -13.95
C PRO A 102 -9.76 21.91 -14.30
N PRO A 103 -10.13 21.76 -15.59
CA PRO A 103 -11.53 21.80 -16.01
C PRO A 103 -12.41 20.90 -15.15
N TRP A 104 -13.59 21.41 -14.77
CA TRP A 104 -14.59 20.68 -13.96
C TRP A 104 -14.16 20.30 -12.53
N CYS A 105 -12.96 20.66 -12.08
CA CYS A 105 -12.54 20.41 -10.70
C CYS A 105 -13.51 21.08 -9.70
N ARG A 106 -14.03 20.27 -8.76
CA ARG A 106 -14.97 20.66 -7.69
C ARG A 106 -14.44 20.34 -6.28
N LYS A 107 -13.30 19.66 -6.17
CA LYS A 107 -12.68 19.27 -4.90
C LYS A 107 -11.18 19.14 -5.08
N SER A 108 -10.41 19.49 -4.05
CA SER A 108 -8.96 19.27 -4.09
C SER A 108 -8.62 17.76 -4.08
N PRO A 109 -7.45 17.37 -4.65
CA PRO A 109 -6.98 15.98 -4.60
C PRO A 109 -6.91 15.46 -3.16
N LYS A 110 -6.40 16.28 -2.24
CA LYS A 110 -6.26 15.91 -0.81
C LYS A 110 -7.59 15.54 -0.14
N ILE A 111 -8.69 16.22 -0.47
CA ILE A 111 -10.02 15.86 0.06
C ILE A 111 -10.48 14.49 -0.47
N SER A 112 -10.08 14.12 -1.69
CA SER A 112 -10.36 12.77 -2.22
C SER A 112 -9.51 11.69 -1.52
N GLU A 113 -8.28 12.03 -1.11
CA GLU A 113 -7.39 11.16 -0.32
C GLU A 113 -7.81 10.97 1.14
N VAL A 114 -8.59 11.91 1.71
CA VAL A 114 -9.11 11.78 3.09
C VAL A 114 -10.18 10.70 3.19
N LEU A 115 -10.95 10.42 2.13
CA LEU A 115 -12.01 9.42 2.16
C LEU A 115 -11.53 7.97 2.43
N PRO A 116 -10.44 7.48 1.79
CA PRO A 116 -9.80 6.23 2.21
C PRO A 116 -9.31 6.29 3.66
N LEU A 117 -8.83 7.45 4.14
CA LEU A 117 -8.44 7.63 5.55
C LEU A 117 -9.64 7.55 6.50
N LEU A 118 -10.81 8.04 6.15
CA LEU A 118 -12.00 7.91 7.00
C LEU A 118 -12.49 6.46 7.07
N TYR A 119 -12.39 5.72 5.96
CA TYR A 119 -12.63 4.28 5.98
C TYR A 119 -11.55 3.55 6.80
N LEU A 120 -10.29 3.96 6.65
CA LEU A 120 -9.18 3.55 7.50
C LEU A 120 -9.61 3.86 8.95
N HIS A 121 -10.12 5.02 9.33
CA HIS A 121 -10.54 5.24 10.72
C HIS A 121 -11.84 4.52 11.15
N GLY A 122 -12.43 3.67 10.29
CA GLY A 122 -13.52 2.76 10.65
C GLY A 122 -14.90 3.37 10.51
N LEU A 123 -15.03 4.53 9.87
CA LEU A 123 -16.32 5.13 9.57
C LEU A 123 -17.01 4.31 8.47
N SER A 124 -18.31 4.06 8.61
CA SER A 124 -19.09 3.48 7.51
C SER A 124 -19.30 4.52 6.42
N SER A 125 -19.58 4.09 5.18
CA SER A 125 -19.88 5.03 4.09
C SER A 125 -21.08 5.95 4.39
N GLY A 126 -22.00 5.52 5.26
CA GLY A 126 -23.11 6.35 5.75
C GLY A 126 -22.67 7.42 6.75
N ASP A 127 -21.61 7.16 7.51
CA ASP A 127 -21.07 8.07 8.53
C ASP A 127 -20.06 9.08 7.97
N PHE A 128 -19.62 8.89 6.72
CA PHE A 128 -18.67 9.80 6.05
C PHE A 128 -19.25 11.20 5.90
N MET A 129 -20.52 11.28 5.53
CA MET A 129 -21.21 12.53 5.25
C MET A 129 -21.35 13.38 6.52
N PRO A 130 -21.90 12.85 7.64
CA PRO A 130 -21.91 13.57 8.90
C PRO A 130 -20.52 13.99 9.40
N ALA A 131 -19.53 13.09 9.32
CA ALA A 131 -18.18 13.38 9.79
C ALA A 131 -17.50 14.50 8.99
N LEU A 132 -17.59 14.43 7.66
CA LEU A 132 -16.99 15.45 6.80
C LEU A 132 -17.77 16.76 6.79
N GLU A 133 -19.09 16.73 6.96
CA GLU A 133 -19.90 17.94 7.09
C GLU A 133 -19.54 18.73 8.34
N GLN A 134 -19.33 18.04 9.47
CA GLN A 134 -18.85 18.67 10.70
C GLN A 134 -17.46 19.31 10.54
N PHE A 135 -16.55 18.67 9.80
CA PHE A 135 -15.19 19.19 9.60
C PHE A 135 -15.06 20.25 8.51
N LEU A 136 -15.81 20.14 7.41
CA LEU A 136 -15.65 20.99 6.23
C LEU A 136 -16.72 22.09 6.14
N GLY A 137 -17.70 22.10 7.06
CA GLY A 137 -18.83 23.02 7.09
C GLY A 137 -19.84 22.84 5.95
N SER A 138 -19.64 21.83 5.10
CA SER A 138 -20.62 21.41 4.09
C SER A 138 -20.37 19.97 3.65
N SER A 139 -21.44 19.25 3.40
CA SER A 139 -21.45 17.94 2.73
C SER A 139 -21.31 18.03 1.20
N ALA A 140 -21.18 19.24 0.65
CA ALA A 140 -21.16 19.49 -0.79
C ALA A 140 -19.94 18.83 -1.47
N GLY A 141 -20.22 17.90 -2.40
CA GLY A 141 -19.22 17.14 -3.14
C GLY A 141 -19.00 15.71 -2.66
N LEU A 142 -19.62 15.31 -1.55
CA LEU A 142 -19.41 14.00 -0.90
C LEU A 142 -20.61 13.04 -0.99
N SER A 143 -21.47 13.23 -1.99
CA SER A 143 -22.64 12.36 -2.24
C SER A 143 -22.31 10.85 -2.31
N PRO A 144 -23.29 9.95 -2.11
CA PRO A 144 -23.14 8.51 -2.37
C PRO A 144 -22.54 8.22 -3.77
N ALA A 145 -22.91 9.00 -4.79
CA ALA A 145 -22.35 8.89 -6.13
C ALA A 145 -20.85 9.25 -6.20
N THR A 146 -20.37 10.15 -5.33
CA THR A 146 -18.92 10.42 -5.17
C THR A 146 -18.21 9.22 -4.57
N VAL A 147 -18.80 8.55 -3.57
CA VAL A 147 -18.22 7.33 -2.96
C VAL A 147 -18.13 6.22 -4.01
N THR A 148 -19.19 5.98 -4.78
CA THR A 148 -19.18 4.99 -5.87
C THR A 148 -18.09 5.29 -6.92
N ARG A 149 -17.96 6.56 -7.35
CA ARG A 149 -16.92 6.97 -8.30
C ARG A 149 -15.51 6.78 -7.74
N LEU A 150 -15.31 7.02 -6.44
CA LEU A 150 -14.03 6.77 -5.79
C LEU A 150 -13.70 5.29 -5.70
N THR A 151 -14.68 4.45 -5.39
CA THR A 151 -14.49 2.99 -5.42
C THR A 151 -14.12 2.52 -6.82
N ALA A 152 -14.77 3.03 -7.86
CA ALA A 152 -14.41 2.73 -9.25
C ALA A 152 -12.98 3.18 -9.59
N GLN A 153 -12.57 4.38 -9.12
CA GLN A 153 -11.19 4.83 -9.27
C GLN A 153 -10.21 3.90 -8.54
N TRP A 154 -10.50 3.45 -7.32
CA TRP A 154 -9.61 2.53 -6.60
C TRP A 154 -9.52 1.16 -7.25
N GLN A 155 -10.61 0.69 -7.88
CA GLN A 155 -10.57 -0.52 -8.70
C GLN A 155 -9.67 -0.34 -9.92
N ALA A 156 -9.74 0.81 -10.59
CA ALA A 156 -8.85 1.14 -11.68
C ALA A 156 -7.38 1.24 -11.21
N ASP A 157 -7.12 1.88 -10.07
CA ASP A 157 -5.78 1.98 -9.48
C ASP A 157 -5.23 0.60 -9.11
N HIS A 158 -6.04 -0.27 -8.51
CA HIS A 158 -5.66 -1.65 -8.19
C HIS A 158 -5.37 -2.46 -9.45
N SER A 159 -6.19 -2.30 -10.50
CA SER A 159 -5.97 -2.96 -11.79
C SER A 159 -4.65 -2.49 -12.43
N ALA A 160 -4.42 -1.17 -12.49
CA ALA A 160 -3.17 -0.60 -13.00
C ALA A 160 -1.95 -1.06 -12.18
N PHE A 161 -2.09 -1.20 -10.86
CA PHE A 161 -1.05 -1.73 -10.00
C PHE A 161 -0.75 -3.22 -10.27
N MET A 162 -1.79 -4.01 -10.57
CA MET A 162 -1.66 -5.42 -10.94
C MET A 162 -1.11 -5.59 -12.36
N ASP A 163 -1.23 -4.59 -13.24
CA ASP A 163 -0.68 -4.62 -14.59
C ASP A 163 0.75 -4.03 -14.68
N ARG A 164 1.25 -3.42 -13.61
CA ARG A 164 2.54 -2.71 -13.62
C ARG A 164 3.71 -3.66 -13.93
N ASP A 165 4.70 -3.12 -14.62
CA ASP A 165 5.97 -3.80 -14.88
C ASP A 165 6.76 -4.02 -13.58
N LEU A 166 7.21 -5.26 -13.39
CA LEU A 166 8.04 -5.69 -12.25
C LEU A 166 9.50 -5.94 -12.66
N SER A 167 9.85 -5.84 -13.95
CA SER A 167 11.19 -6.11 -14.48
C SER A 167 12.28 -5.18 -13.93
N ALA A 168 11.91 -3.94 -13.61
CA ALA A 168 12.82 -2.94 -13.08
C ALA A 168 13.03 -3.04 -11.55
N THR A 169 12.26 -3.88 -10.85
CA THR A 169 12.35 -4.01 -9.39
C THR A 169 12.76 -5.42 -8.99
N ASP A 170 13.87 -5.50 -8.25
CA ASP A 170 14.40 -6.77 -7.78
C ASP A 170 13.97 -7.05 -6.32
N TYR A 171 13.18 -8.10 -6.10
CA TYR A 171 12.72 -8.53 -4.78
C TYR A 171 13.54 -9.71 -4.27
N VAL A 172 14.30 -9.50 -3.19
CA VAL A 172 15.22 -10.50 -2.64
C VAL A 172 14.55 -11.43 -1.64
N HIS A 173 13.77 -10.86 -0.73
CA HIS A 173 12.94 -11.60 0.22
C HIS A 173 11.47 -11.34 -0.09
N VAL A 174 10.64 -12.37 -0.08
CA VAL A 174 9.20 -12.26 -0.29
C VAL A 174 8.45 -12.91 0.86
N TRP A 175 7.38 -12.27 1.31
CA TRP A 175 6.40 -12.84 2.22
C TRP A 175 5.11 -13.08 1.46
N ALA A 176 4.54 -14.27 1.65
CA ALA A 176 3.25 -14.68 1.13
C ALA A 176 2.28 -14.96 2.28
N ASP A 177 1.09 -14.38 2.20
CA ASP A 177 0.04 -14.61 3.21
C ASP A 177 -1.36 -14.63 2.59
N GLY A 178 -2.24 -15.40 3.21
CA GLY A 178 -3.64 -15.56 2.87
C GLY A 178 -4.54 -14.88 3.92
N VAL A 179 -5.13 -13.75 3.55
CA VAL A 179 -5.92 -12.95 4.49
C VAL A 179 -7.41 -13.12 4.26
N HIS A 180 -8.07 -13.71 5.24
CA HIS A 180 -9.51 -13.93 5.22
C HIS A 180 -10.26 -12.64 5.57
N LEU A 181 -11.09 -12.17 4.63
CA LEU A 181 -11.99 -11.04 4.82
C LEU A 181 -13.44 -11.52 4.98
N ARG A 182 -14.23 -10.80 5.78
CA ARG A 182 -15.69 -11.00 5.82
C ARG A 182 -16.33 -10.03 4.83
N ILE A 183 -16.88 -10.56 3.74
CA ILE A 183 -17.59 -9.78 2.72
C ILE A 183 -19.10 -9.96 2.93
N ARG A 184 -19.88 -8.89 2.81
CA ARG A 184 -21.30 -8.88 3.22
C ARG A 184 -22.23 -9.58 2.24
N LEU A 185 -21.93 -9.54 0.95
CA LEU A 185 -22.81 -10.00 -0.13
C LEU A 185 -22.51 -11.44 -0.61
N GLU A 186 -21.58 -12.15 0.01
CA GLU A 186 -21.22 -13.52 -0.39
C GLU A 186 -21.15 -14.46 0.82
N GLU A 187 -21.67 -15.69 0.67
CA GLU A 187 -21.66 -16.73 1.72
C GLU A 187 -20.26 -17.31 1.99
N ALA A 188 -19.31 -17.12 1.05
CA ALA A 188 -17.96 -17.66 1.14
C ALA A 188 -16.98 -16.67 1.80
N LYS A 189 -16.12 -17.18 2.69
CA LYS A 189 -14.96 -16.43 3.20
C LYS A 189 -13.98 -16.21 2.03
N ALA A 190 -13.96 -15.01 1.46
CA ALA A 190 -12.94 -14.65 0.47
C ALA A 190 -11.57 -14.54 1.16
N ALA A 191 -10.57 -15.25 0.62
CA ALA A 191 -9.18 -15.04 0.98
C ALA A 191 -8.58 -14.01 0.02
N VAL A 192 -7.78 -13.09 0.54
CA VAL A 192 -6.95 -12.19 -0.25
C VAL A 192 -5.53 -12.70 -0.16
N LEU A 193 -4.97 -13.10 -1.28
CA LEU A 193 -3.59 -13.56 -1.38
C LEU A 193 -2.70 -12.33 -1.56
N VAL A 194 -1.63 -12.26 -0.78
CA VAL A 194 -0.77 -11.08 -0.69
C VAL A 194 0.67 -11.51 -0.85
N LEU A 195 1.38 -10.82 -1.74
CA LEU A 195 2.83 -10.90 -1.87
C LEU A 195 3.44 -9.54 -1.51
N MET A 196 4.38 -9.55 -0.56
CA MET A 196 5.16 -8.37 -0.18
C MET A 196 6.64 -8.71 -0.30
N GLY A 197 7.43 -7.82 -0.91
CA GLY A 197 8.84 -8.02 -1.18
C GLY A 197 9.74 -7.03 -0.45
N VAL A 198 11.01 -7.37 -0.35
CA VAL A 198 12.11 -6.45 -0.03
C VAL A 198 12.90 -6.18 -1.29
N ARG A 199 12.94 -4.91 -1.69
CA ARG A 199 13.73 -4.43 -2.83
C ARG A 199 15.23 -4.50 -2.53
N ALA A 200 16.06 -4.42 -3.56
CA ALA A 200 17.52 -4.40 -3.41
C ALA A 200 18.06 -3.29 -2.49
N ASP A 201 17.34 -2.17 -2.35
CA ASP A 201 17.64 -1.06 -1.43
C ASP A 201 17.14 -1.28 0.01
N GLY A 202 16.59 -2.46 0.31
CA GLY A 202 16.04 -2.87 1.59
C GLY A 202 14.66 -2.32 1.95
N THR A 203 14.03 -1.52 1.08
CA THR A 203 12.65 -1.07 1.28
C THR A 203 11.67 -2.21 1.09
N LYS A 204 10.58 -2.21 1.88
CA LYS A 204 9.50 -3.18 1.76
C LYS A 204 8.42 -2.62 0.83
N GLU A 205 7.89 -3.45 -0.06
CA GLU A 205 6.90 -3.06 -1.05
C GLU A 205 5.85 -4.18 -1.24
N LEU A 206 4.58 -3.82 -1.42
CA LEU A 206 3.55 -4.73 -1.87
C LEU A 206 3.86 -5.10 -3.32
N ILE A 207 4.02 -6.38 -3.62
CA ILE A 207 4.25 -6.87 -4.98
C ILE A 207 2.91 -7.03 -5.68
N ALA A 208 2.04 -7.85 -5.10
CA ALA A 208 0.77 -8.22 -5.71
C ALA A 208 -0.27 -8.56 -4.66
N MET A 209 -1.54 -8.36 -5.01
CA MET A 209 -2.67 -8.72 -4.16
C MET A 209 -3.87 -9.11 -5.01
N THR A 210 -4.36 -10.32 -4.82
CA THR A 210 -5.49 -10.85 -5.58
C THR A 210 -6.50 -11.57 -4.69
N ASP A 211 -7.70 -11.74 -5.19
CA ASP A 211 -8.78 -12.41 -4.49
C ASP A 211 -8.75 -13.92 -4.74
N GLY A 212 -8.19 -14.68 -3.81
CA GLY A 212 -8.31 -16.14 -3.80
C GLY A 212 -9.73 -16.54 -3.39
N TYR A 213 -10.52 -17.12 -4.31
CA TYR A 213 -11.82 -17.71 -3.92
C TYR A 213 -11.60 -18.80 -2.84
N ARG A 214 -10.42 -19.44 -2.90
CA ARG A 214 -9.79 -20.25 -1.85
C ARG A 214 -8.27 -20.05 -1.90
N GLU A 215 -7.55 -20.42 -0.84
CA GLU A 215 -6.09 -20.58 -0.84
C GLU A 215 -5.68 -21.88 -1.58
N SER A 216 -6.14 -22.04 -2.83
CA SER A 216 -5.78 -23.18 -3.66
C SER A 216 -4.39 -23.01 -4.28
N SER A 217 -3.74 -24.11 -4.63
CA SER A 217 -2.48 -24.10 -5.37
C SER A 217 -2.62 -23.33 -6.69
N GLU A 218 -3.76 -23.46 -7.36
CA GLU A 218 -4.04 -22.77 -8.63
C GLU A 218 -4.13 -21.25 -8.46
N ALA A 219 -4.74 -20.75 -7.38
CA ALA A 219 -4.81 -19.32 -7.13
C ALA A 219 -3.42 -18.72 -6.85
N TRP A 220 -2.58 -19.42 -6.08
CA TRP A 220 -1.19 -19.03 -5.87
C TRP A 220 -0.36 -19.12 -7.15
N ALA A 221 -0.51 -20.18 -7.94
CA ALA A 221 0.19 -20.34 -9.21
C ALA A 221 -0.21 -19.24 -10.20
N GLY A 222 -1.50 -18.90 -10.29
CA GLY A 222 -1.98 -17.77 -11.08
C GLY A 222 -1.30 -16.46 -10.68
N LEU A 223 -1.24 -16.15 -9.38
CA LEU A 223 -0.59 -14.94 -8.87
C LEU A 223 0.91 -14.91 -9.16
N LEU A 224 1.63 -16.02 -8.93
CA LEU A 224 3.07 -16.10 -9.15
C LEU A 224 3.43 -16.07 -10.64
N ARG A 225 2.70 -16.80 -11.48
CA ARG A 225 2.89 -16.77 -12.95
C ARG A 225 2.60 -15.38 -13.51
N ASP A 226 1.59 -14.69 -12.98
CA ASP A 226 1.32 -13.30 -13.34
C ASP A 226 2.49 -12.38 -12.97
N CYS A 227 3.05 -12.50 -11.76
CA CYS A 227 4.23 -11.75 -11.36
C CYS A 227 5.44 -12.04 -12.26
N ALA A 228 5.71 -13.31 -12.56
CA ALA A 228 6.78 -13.73 -13.45
C ALA A 228 6.59 -13.17 -14.88
N ARG A 229 5.37 -13.23 -15.41
CA ARG A 229 5.00 -12.64 -16.71
C ARG A 229 5.23 -11.12 -16.75
N ARG A 230 5.00 -10.43 -15.64
CA ARG A 230 5.29 -8.99 -15.48
C ARG A 230 6.78 -8.69 -15.26
N GLY A 231 7.66 -9.69 -15.35
CA GLY A 231 9.11 -9.51 -15.27
C GLY A 231 9.71 -9.68 -13.88
N MET A 232 8.93 -10.11 -12.87
CA MET A 232 9.48 -10.37 -11.53
C MET A 232 10.49 -11.52 -11.60
N ARG A 233 11.75 -11.22 -11.26
CA ARG A 233 12.79 -12.24 -11.08
C ARG A 233 12.51 -13.06 -9.82
N ALA A 234 12.83 -14.35 -9.86
CA ALA A 234 12.71 -15.25 -8.70
C ALA A 234 13.36 -14.64 -7.45
N PRO A 235 12.66 -14.58 -6.30
CA PRO A 235 13.25 -14.14 -5.05
C PRO A 235 14.24 -15.18 -4.51
N VAL A 236 15.15 -14.76 -3.64
CA VAL A 236 16.13 -15.68 -3.03
C VAL A 236 15.46 -16.49 -1.91
N LEU A 237 14.54 -15.86 -1.17
CA LEU A 237 13.81 -16.46 -0.07
C LEU A 237 12.33 -16.08 -0.13
N ALA A 238 11.46 -17.07 0.03
CA ALA A 238 10.05 -16.87 0.27
C ALA A 238 9.66 -17.36 1.67
N VAL A 239 8.92 -16.53 2.40
CA VAL A 239 8.40 -16.80 3.74
C VAL A 239 6.88 -16.91 3.66
N GLY A 240 6.30 -18.02 4.13
CA GLY A 240 4.85 -18.23 4.08
C GLY A 240 4.35 -19.19 5.15
N ASP A 241 3.03 -19.35 5.25
CA ASP A 241 2.43 -20.35 6.14
C ASP A 241 2.64 -21.79 5.64
N GLY A 242 2.25 -22.79 6.43
CA GLY A 242 2.14 -24.22 6.16
C GLY A 242 1.37 -24.61 4.90
N ALA A 243 0.55 -23.72 4.33
CA ALA A 243 -0.39 -24.03 3.25
C ALA A 243 0.33 -24.59 2.00
N ILE A 244 0.07 -25.86 1.69
CA ILE A 244 0.72 -26.61 0.59
C ILE A 244 0.56 -25.91 -0.77
N GLY A 245 -0.58 -25.22 -0.98
CA GLY A 245 -0.88 -24.60 -2.26
C GLY A 245 0.14 -23.54 -2.70
N PHE A 246 0.61 -22.70 -1.77
CA PHE A 246 1.64 -21.71 -2.08
C PHE A 246 2.96 -22.36 -2.47
N TRP A 247 3.41 -23.37 -1.73
CA TRP A 247 4.73 -23.98 -1.95
C TRP A 247 4.80 -24.81 -3.23
N ASN A 248 3.71 -25.52 -3.58
CA ASN A 248 3.64 -26.21 -4.87
C ASN A 248 3.70 -25.21 -6.03
N ALA A 249 2.97 -24.10 -5.93
CA ALA A 249 3.00 -23.04 -6.92
C ALA A 249 4.38 -22.36 -7.00
N LEU A 250 5.02 -22.13 -5.86
CA LEU A 250 6.35 -21.53 -5.81
C LEU A 250 7.41 -22.42 -6.45
N HIS A 251 7.41 -23.72 -6.15
CA HIS A 251 8.32 -24.69 -6.78
C HIS A 251 8.10 -24.79 -8.30
N GLU A 252 6.87 -24.61 -8.78
CA GLU A 252 6.58 -24.62 -10.22
C GLU A 252 7.08 -23.35 -10.93
N VAL A 253 6.86 -22.18 -10.33
CA VAL A 253 7.13 -20.89 -11.00
C VAL A 253 8.55 -20.37 -10.73
N PHE A 254 9.07 -20.57 -9.52
CA PHE A 254 10.37 -20.10 -9.07
C PHE A 254 11.12 -21.23 -8.31
N PRO A 255 11.57 -22.28 -9.02
CA PRO A 255 12.13 -23.48 -8.40
C PRO A 255 13.40 -23.22 -7.56
N ASP A 256 14.17 -22.19 -7.90
CA ASP A 256 15.40 -21.82 -7.19
C ASP A 256 15.15 -21.01 -5.90
N THR A 257 13.91 -20.58 -5.64
CA THR A 257 13.57 -19.80 -4.45
C THR A 257 13.58 -20.69 -3.22
N ARG A 258 14.35 -20.29 -2.19
CA ARG A 258 14.38 -21.02 -0.92
C ARG A 258 13.07 -20.86 -0.15
N HIS A 259 12.62 -21.95 0.45
CA HIS A 259 11.41 -21.98 1.27
C HIS A 259 11.72 -21.71 2.74
N GLN A 260 10.88 -20.87 3.37
CA GLN A 260 10.87 -20.68 4.81
C GLN A 260 9.46 -20.69 5.38
N ARG A 261 9.26 -21.50 6.42
CA ARG A 261 7.99 -21.50 7.16
C ARG A 261 7.93 -20.34 8.14
N CYS A 262 6.78 -19.69 8.20
CA CYS A 262 6.54 -18.58 9.11
C CYS A 262 6.43 -19.05 10.57
N TRP A 263 7.30 -18.53 11.44
CA TRP A 263 7.27 -18.81 12.88
C TRP A 263 5.98 -18.37 13.59
N VAL A 264 5.31 -17.30 13.13
CA VAL A 264 4.05 -16.83 13.75
C VAL A 264 2.95 -17.88 13.59
N HIS A 265 2.62 -18.24 12.34
CA HIS A 265 1.66 -19.30 12.03
C HIS A 265 2.07 -20.65 12.61
N LYS A 266 3.36 -21.02 12.55
CA LYS A 266 3.86 -22.25 13.17
C LYS A 266 3.62 -22.28 14.68
N THR A 267 3.88 -21.17 15.36
CA THR A 267 3.62 -21.03 16.81
C THR A 267 2.13 -21.18 17.10
N ALA A 268 1.25 -20.50 16.36
CA ALA A 268 -0.20 -20.63 16.53
C ALA A 268 -0.65 -22.09 16.36
N ASN A 269 -0.21 -22.74 15.28
CA ASN A 269 -0.48 -24.15 15.03
C ASN A 269 -0.01 -25.01 16.21
N VAL A 270 1.22 -24.84 16.71
CA VAL A 270 1.71 -25.62 17.86
C VAL A 270 0.84 -25.40 19.11
N LEU A 271 0.51 -24.15 19.43
CA LEU A 271 -0.27 -23.81 20.62
C LEU A 271 -1.71 -24.35 20.57
N ASP A 272 -2.34 -24.36 19.39
CA ASP A 272 -3.70 -24.89 19.21
C ASP A 272 -3.80 -26.40 19.46
N ALA A 273 -2.69 -27.13 19.36
CA ALA A 273 -2.62 -28.56 19.72
C ALA A 273 -2.22 -28.81 21.19
N LEU A 274 -2.08 -27.76 22.00
CA LEU A 274 -1.73 -27.85 23.41
C LEU A 274 -2.87 -27.38 24.32
N PRO A 275 -3.02 -27.97 25.52
CA PRO A 275 -3.91 -27.42 26.52
C PRO A 275 -3.45 -26.02 26.94
N LYS A 276 -4.40 -25.12 27.23
CA LYS A 276 -4.13 -23.72 27.59
C LYS A 276 -3.10 -23.55 28.72
N SER A 277 -3.05 -24.49 29.68
CA SER A 277 -2.08 -24.49 30.77
C SER A 277 -0.63 -24.70 30.33
N ALA A 278 -0.40 -25.44 29.24
CA ALA A 278 0.94 -25.72 28.70
C ALA A 278 1.42 -24.65 27.71
N GLN A 279 0.50 -23.88 27.12
CA GLN A 279 0.80 -22.91 26.06
C GLN A 279 1.84 -21.84 26.47
N PRO A 280 1.81 -21.22 27.68
CA PRO A 280 2.80 -20.21 28.04
C PRO A 280 4.24 -20.75 28.08
N ALA A 281 4.44 -21.97 28.58
CA ALA A 281 5.74 -22.61 28.61
C ALA A 281 6.22 -23.01 27.20
N ALA A 282 5.33 -23.60 26.40
CA ALA A 282 5.65 -24.00 25.03
C ALA A 282 6.00 -22.79 24.17
N LYS A 283 5.27 -21.68 24.34
CA LYS A 283 5.57 -20.42 23.66
C LYS A 283 6.99 -19.93 23.98
N ARG A 284 7.40 -19.95 25.27
CA ARG A 284 8.78 -19.59 25.65
C ARG A 284 9.81 -20.50 24.98
N ALA A 285 9.62 -21.82 25.05
CA ALA A 285 10.53 -22.77 24.43
C ALA A 285 10.66 -22.56 22.90
N ILE A 286 9.55 -22.26 22.21
CA ILE A 286 9.58 -21.89 20.78
C ILE A 286 10.36 -20.60 20.53
N ARG A 287 10.25 -19.60 21.43
CA ARG A 287 11.04 -18.37 21.33
C ARG A 287 12.53 -18.63 21.45
N GLU A 288 12.95 -19.57 22.29
CA GLU A 288 14.37 -19.95 22.41
C GLU A 288 14.91 -20.50 21.08
N ILE A 289 14.09 -21.21 20.30
CA ILE A 289 14.51 -21.76 19.00
C ILE A 289 14.80 -20.62 18.00
N TYR A 290 13.81 -19.77 17.72
CA TYR A 290 13.96 -18.75 16.67
C TYR A 290 14.75 -17.51 17.09
N ASN A 291 15.07 -17.36 18.39
CA ASN A 291 15.98 -16.33 18.90
C ASN A 291 17.36 -16.88 19.24
N ALA A 292 17.65 -18.15 18.93
CA ALA A 292 18.97 -18.72 19.15
C ALA A 292 20.06 -17.92 18.43
N GLU A 293 21.29 -18.03 18.92
CA GLU A 293 22.45 -17.30 18.39
C GLU A 293 22.76 -17.68 16.93
N ASP A 294 22.58 -18.94 16.58
CA ASP A 294 22.77 -19.48 15.24
C ASP A 294 21.93 -20.76 15.02
N LYS A 295 22.03 -21.32 13.81
CA LYS A 295 21.32 -22.53 13.40
C LYS A 295 21.64 -23.75 14.26
N GLU A 296 22.89 -23.90 14.71
CA GLU A 296 23.31 -25.03 15.56
C GLU A 296 22.66 -24.95 16.95
N HIS A 297 22.64 -23.75 17.54
CA HIS A 297 21.96 -23.51 18.81
C HIS A 297 20.45 -23.67 18.68
N ALA A 298 19.86 -23.26 17.56
CA ALA A 298 18.45 -23.46 17.28
C ALA A 298 18.09 -24.96 17.21
N ALA A 299 18.89 -25.78 16.51
CA ALA A 299 18.70 -27.23 16.44
C ALA A 299 18.80 -27.90 17.83
N LYS A 300 19.73 -27.46 18.68
CA LYS A 300 19.79 -27.91 20.08
C LYS A 300 18.52 -27.54 20.86
N ALA A 301 17.98 -26.33 20.63
CA ALA A 301 16.72 -25.90 21.25
C ALA A 301 15.52 -26.71 20.73
N VAL A 302 15.49 -27.10 19.44
CA VAL A 302 14.49 -28.02 18.88
C VAL A 302 14.57 -29.39 19.57
N ALA A 303 15.77 -29.95 19.73
CA ALA A 303 15.95 -31.22 20.44
C ALA A 303 15.49 -31.14 21.91
N ALA A 304 15.76 -30.01 22.59
CA ALA A 304 15.27 -29.77 23.95
C ALA A 304 13.74 -29.69 24.00
N PHE A 305 13.11 -28.98 23.04
CA PHE A 305 11.66 -28.93 22.90
C PHE A 305 11.06 -30.33 22.66
N ALA A 306 11.67 -31.11 21.77
CA ALA A 306 11.26 -32.48 21.47
C ALA A 306 11.31 -33.37 22.72
N LYS A 307 12.38 -33.28 23.52
CA LYS A 307 12.51 -34.02 24.78
C LYS A 307 11.46 -33.60 25.80
N GLN A 308 11.20 -32.31 25.94
CA GLN A 308 10.27 -31.78 26.94
C GLN A 308 8.80 -32.15 26.63
N TYR A 309 8.40 -32.07 25.37
CA TYR A 309 6.99 -32.25 24.97
C TYR A 309 6.69 -33.61 24.34
N GLY A 310 7.70 -34.35 23.85
CA GLY A 310 7.51 -35.55 23.03
C GLY A 310 6.74 -36.68 23.69
N ALA A 311 6.93 -36.90 25.00
CA ALA A 311 6.23 -37.97 25.73
C ALA A 311 4.71 -37.72 25.84
N LYS A 312 4.29 -36.46 25.99
CA LYS A 312 2.87 -36.10 26.20
C LYS A 312 2.19 -35.60 24.94
N TYR A 313 2.94 -34.97 24.05
CA TYR A 313 2.44 -34.25 22.88
C TYR A 313 3.30 -34.55 21.63
N PRO A 314 3.40 -35.82 21.19
CA PRO A 314 4.24 -36.19 20.04
C PRO A 314 3.84 -35.46 18.75
N LYS A 315 2.54 -35.20 18.55
CA LYS A 315 2.05 -34.42 17.40
C LYS A 315 2.51 -32.96 17.41
N VAL A 316 2.74 -32.38 18.59
CA VAL A 316 3.24 -31.01 18.74
C VAL A 316 4.71 -30.93 18.38
N VAL A 317 5.50 -31.91 18.81
CA VAL A 317 6.92 -32.02 18.44
C VAL A 317 7.08 -32.17 16.93
N LYS A 318 6.31 -33.07 16.31
CA LYS A 318 6.31 -33.27 14.85
C LYS A 318 6.05 -31.99 14.06
N ARG A 319 5.17 -31.11 14.54
CA ARG A 319 4.92 -29.82 13.87
C ARG A 319 6.17 -28.95 13.74
N ILE A 320 7.16 -29.10 14.62
CA ILE A 320 8.43 -28.37 14.54
C ILE A 320 9.48 -29.21 13.81
N THR A 321 9.65 -30.48 14.19
CA THR A 321 10.72 -31.33 13.64
C THR A 321 10.52 -31.69 12.17
N ASP A 322 9.28 -31.82 11.71
CA ASP A 322 8.99 -32.17 10.31
C ASP A 322 9.24 -30.99 9.34
N ASP A 323 9.35 -29.75 9.85
CA ASP A 323 9.63 -28.54 9.06
C ASP A 323 10.87 -27.80 9.62
N GLU A 324 11.81 -28.51 10.27
CA GLU A 324 12.94 -27.88 10.98
C GLU A 324 13.82 -27.07 10.03
N ASP A 325 14.19 -27.64 8.87
CA ASP A 325 15.04 -26.98 7.89
C ASP A 325 14.41 -25.70 7.34
N GLU A 326 13.12 -25.74 7.00
CA GLU A 326 12.39 -24.57 6.50
C GLU A 326 12.11 -23.54 7.60
N LEU A 327 11.97 -23.97 8.86
CA LEU A 327 11.81 -23.04 9.99
C LEU A 327 13.13 -22.31 10.30
N LEU A 328 14.26 -22.98 10.12
CA LEU A 328 15.59 -22.46 10.42
C LEU A 328 16.29 -21.83 9.20
N ALA A 329 15.67 -21.84 8.02
CA ALA A 329 16.24 -21.31 6.78
C ALA A 329 16.74 -19.86 6.88
N PHE A 330 16.10 -19.01 7.69
CA PHE A 330 16.52 -17.62 7.86
C PHE A 330 17.93 -17.46 8.43
N PHE A 331 18.45 -18.45 9.17
CA PHE A 331 19.80 -18.40 9.76
C PHE A 331 20.92 -18.37 8.70
N ASP A 332 20.61 -18.79 7.47
CA ASP A 332 21.56 -18.79 6.35
C ASP A 332 21.64 -17.41 5.65
N PHE A 333 20.98 -16.39 6.21
CA PHE A 333 20.95 -15.00 5.74
C PHE A 333 21.59 -14.06 6.78
N PRO A 334 21.84 -12.77 6.47
CA PRO A 334 22.41 -11.82 7.43
C PRO A 334 21.67 -11.76 8.77
N ALA A 335 22.41 -11.72 9.88
CA ALA A 335 21.83 -11.65 11.23
C ALA A 335 20.90 -10.44 11.41
N GLU A 336 21.21 -9.33 10.77
CA GLU A 336 20.42 -8.11 10.76
C GLU A 336 19.03 -8.31 10.15
N HIS A 337 18.91 -9.25 9.20
CA HIS A 337 17.64 -9.57 8.53
C HIS A 337 16.76 -10.50 9.37
N TRP A 338 17.33 -11.31 10.28
CA TRP A 338 16.60 -12.34 11.03
C TRP A 338 15.37 -11.81 11.77
N ILE A 339 15.49 -10.62 12.38
CA ILE A 339 14.37 -9.97 13.08
C ILE A 339 13.16 -9.70 12.17
N HIS A 340 13.41 -9.48 10.88
CA HIS A 340 12.37 -9.28 9.87
C HIS A 340 11.88 -10.62 9.30
N LEU A 341 12.78 -11.58 9.07
CA LEU A 341 12.44 -12.87 8.44
C LEU A 341 11.64 -13.80 9.37
N ARG A 342 11.87 -13.74 10.69
CA ARG A 342 11.15 -14.57 11.67
C ARG A 342 9.73 -14.10 11.99
N THR A 343 9.25 -13.04 11.33
CA THR A 343 7.93 -12.47 11.58
C THR A 343 7.21 -12.10 10.29
N THR A 344 5.90 -12.28 10.29
CA THR A 344 4.95 -11.78 9.28
C THR A 344 4.37 -10.42 9.68
N ASN A 345 4.90 -9.76 10.71
CA ASN A 345 4.37 -8.50 11.23
C ASN A 345 4.13 -7.41 10.16
N PRO A 346 4.96 -7.21 9.12
CA PRO A 346 4.66 -6.23 8.09
C PRO A 346 3.30 -6.48 7.38
N ILE A 347 2.96 -7.74 7.16
CA ILE A 347 1.66 -8.16 6.62
C ILE A 347 0.62 -8.10 7.75
N GLU A 348 0.82 -8.83 8.85
CA GLU A 348 -0.17 -8.96 9.91
C GLU A 348 -0.59 -7.63 10.55
N SER A 349 0.33 -6.69 10.78
CA SER A 349 0.01 -5.38 11.37
C SER A 349 -0.86 -4.53 10.43
N THR A 350 -0.56 -4.58 9.13
CA THR A 350 -1.34 -3.93 8.08
C THR A 350 -2.74 -4.55 8.02
N PHE A 351 -2.85 -5.87 8.13
CA PHE A 351 -4.14 -6.56 8.05
C PHE A 351 -4.96 -6.59 9.33
N ALA A 352 -4.34 -6.53 10.51
CA ALA A 352 -5.05 -6.38 11.78
C ALA A 352 -5.89 -5.10 11.75
N THR A 353 -5.29 -4.05 11.21
CA THR A 353 -5.93 -2.77 10.93
C THR A 353 -7.12 -2.95 9.98
N VAL A 354 -6.94 -3.61 8.82
CA VAL A 354 -8.02 -3.91 7.86
C VAL A 354 -9.17 -4.73 8.51
N ARG A 355 -8.85 -5.81 9.23
CA ARG A 355 -9.83 -6.71 9.87
C ARG A 355 -10.68 -5.99 10.91
N LEU A 356 -10.06 -5.17 11.78
CA LEU A 356 -10.77 -4.37 12.76
C LEU A 356 -11.88 -3.51 12.11
N ARG A 357 -11.62 -3.01 10.90
CA ARG A 357 -12.47 -2.01 10.23
C ARG A 357 -13.54 -2.63 9.36
N THR A 358 -13.24 -3.73 8.67
CA THR A 358 -14.26 -4.55 7.98
C THR A 358 -15.34 -5.06 8.95
N LYS A 359 -14.99 -5.27 10.22
CA LYS A 359 -15.95 -5.62 11.28
C LYS A 359 -16.94 -4.48 11.58
N VAL A 360 -16.48 -3.22 11.56
CA VAL A 360 -17.30 -2.03 11.86
C VAL A 360 -18.22 -1.68 10.70
N THR A 361 -17.71 -1.75 9.47
CA THR A 361 -18.49 -1.39 8.26
C THR A 361 -19.45 -2.48 7.80
N LYS A 362 -19.56 -3.60 8.56
CA LYS A 362 -20.35 -4.80 8.23
C LYS A 362 -20.01 -5.39 6.85
N GLY A 363 -18.78 -5.19 6.36
CA GLY A 363 -18.28 -5.65 5.06
C GLY A 363 -18.50 -4.64 3.92
N ALA A 364 -17.61 -4.65 2.93
CA ALA A 364 -17.81 -3.93 1.68
C ALA A 364 -18.93 -4.59 0.86
N GLY A 365 -19.60 -3.80 0.01
CA GLY A 365 -20.68 -4.27 -0.86
C GLY A 365 -20.20 -5.43 -1.75
N SER A 366 -19.41 -5.14 -2.78
CA SER A 366 -18.86 -6.18 -3.68
C SER A 366 -17.43 -6.61 -3.30
N ARG A 367 -17.02 -7.77 -3.81
CA ARG A 367 -15.64 -8.29 -3.65
C ARG A 367 -14.57 -7.39 -4.25
N ALA A 368 -14.80 -6.87 -5.46
CA ALA A 368 -13.90 -5.90 -6.10
C ALA A 368 -13.79 -4.60 -5.29
N ALA A 369 -14.89 -4.11 -4.70
CA ALA A 369 -14.84 -2.99 -3.77
C ALA A 369 -13.99 -3.34 -2.53
N ALA A 370 -14.21 -4.50 -1.90
CA ALA A 370 -13.42 -4.94 -0.76
C ALA A 370 -11.91 -4.97 -1.08
N LEU A 371 -11.54 -5.59 -2.21
CA LEU A 371 -10.16 -5.75 -2.64
C LEU A 371 -9.49 -4.39 -2.91
N SER A 372 -10.13 -3.52 -3.70
CA SER A 372 -9.62 -2.17 -4.00
C SER A 372 -9.45 -1.31 -2.75
N MET A 373 -10.32 -1.51 -1.75
CA MET A 373 -10.19 -0.84 -0.46
C MET A 373 -9.00 -1.37 0.31
N VAL A 374 -8.86 -2.69 0.44
CA VAL A 374 -7.70 -3.30 1.10
C VAL A 374 -6.40 -2.85 0.43
N PHE A 375 -6.38 -2.77 -0.90
CA PHE A 375 -5.25 -2.27 -1.68
C PHE A 375 -4.83 -0.87 -1.21
N LYS A 376 -5.77 0.08 -1.16
CA LYS A 376 -5.49 1.45 -0.68
C LYS A 376 -5.05 1.52 0.78
N LEU A 377 -5.56 0.63 1.63
CA LEU A 377 -5.12 0.56 3.03
C LEU A 377 -3.67 0.06 3.14
N ILE A 378 -3.28 -0.93 2.32
CA ILE A 378 -1.90 -1.41 2.27
C ILE A 378 -0.98 -0.36 1.65
N GLU A 379 -1.37 0.28 0.55
CA GLU A 379 -0.62 1.36 -0.08
C GLU A 379 -0.30 2.48 0.93
N SER A 380 -1.29 2.87 1.75
CA SER A 380 -1.10 3.85 2.83
C SER A 380 -0.23 3.34 3.98
N ALA A 381 -0.31 2.05 4.32
CA ALA A 381 0.51 1.44 5.37
C ALA A 381 1.97 1.26 4.94
N GLN A 382 2.21 0.97 3.66
CA GLN A 382 3.52 0.76 3.07
C GLN A 382 4.46 1.94 3.30
N ALA A 383 3.94 3.18 3.23
CA ALA A 383 4.72 4.39 3.52
C ALA A 383 5.32 4.44 4.94
N ARG A 384 4.81 3.62 5.86
CA ARG A 384 5.30 3.50 7.25
C ARG A 384 6.02 2.18 7.51
N TRP A 385 6.18 1.32 6.51
CA TRP A 385 6.95 0.09 6.67
C TRP A 385 8.42 0.43 6.85
N ARG A 386 8.99 -0.05 7.95
CA ARG A 386 10.42 0.03 8.20
C ARG A 386 11.15 -0.85 7.18
N SER A 387 12.20 -0.32 6.55
CA SER A 387 13.15 -1.10 5.75
C SER A 387 13.76 -2.25 6.55
N VAL A 388 14.36 -3.24 5.87
CA VAL A 388 15.17 -4.25 6.58
C VAL A 388 16.40 -3.58 7.23
N ASN A 389 16.92 -4.18 8.29
CA ASN A 389 18.15 -3.67 8.91
C ASN A 389 19.33 -4.00 7.99
N ALA A 390 20.37 -3.16 8.01
CA ALA A 390 21.51 -3.25 7.09
C ALA A 390 21.11 -3.44 5.61
N PRO A 391 20.36 -2.50 4.99
CA PRO A 391 19.85 -2.64 3.63
C PRO A 391 20.89 -3.01 2.55
N HIS A 392 22.13 -2.54 2.71
CA HIS A 392 23.23 -2.83 1.79
C HIS A 392 23.56 -4.34 1.68
N LEU A 393 23.22 -5.15 2.69
CA LEU A 393 23.41 -6.61 2.67
C LEU A 393 22.40 -7.32 1.77
N VAL A 394 21.29 -6.67 1.41
CA VAL A 394 20.28 -7.25 0.51
C VAL A 394 20.86 -7.53 -0.88
N ALA A 395 21.68 -6.61 -1.40
CA ALA A 395 22.39 -6.82 -2.66
C ALA A 395 23.38 -7.99 -2.59
N LEU A 396 24.05 -8.18 -1.44
CA LEU A 396 24.95 -9.32 -1.22
C LEU A 396 24.21 -10.65 -1.20
N VAL A 397 23.05 -10.70 -0.54
CA VAL A 397 22.15 -11.87 -0.61
C VAL A 397 21.74 -12.15 -2.05
N ARG A 398 21.44 -11.11 -2.83
CA ARG A 398 21.01 -11.27 -4.23
C ARG A 398 22.07 -11.90 -5.13
N VAL A 399 23.35 -11.55 -4.93
CA VAL A 399 24.46 -12.13 -5.70
C VAL A 399 24.94 -13.47 -5.15
N GLY A 400 24.27 -14.02 -4.13
CA GLY A 400 24.59 -15.32 -3.56
C GLY A 400 25.78 -15.31 -2.60
N ALA A 401 26.04 -14.20 -1.92
CA ALA A 401 27.04 -14.17 -0.85
C ALA A 401 26.68 -15.17 0.26
N ARG A 402 27.69 -15.84 0.83
CA ARG A 402 27.51 -16.82 1.89
C ARG A 402 27.56 -16.14 3.26
N PHE A 403 26.62 -16.51 4.12
CA PHE A 403 26.57 -16.06 5.50
C PHE A 403 26.71 -17.26 6.44
N GLU A 404 27.68 -17.22 7.33
CA GLU A 404 27.86 -18.23 8.37
C GLU A 404 27.57 -17.61 9.72
N ARG A 405 26.65 -18.23 10.48
CA ARG A 405 26.13 -17.68 11.74
C ARG A 405 25.69 -16.22 11.59
N GLY A 406 25.10 -15.91 10.43
CA GLY A 406 24.59 -14.59 10.08
C GLY A 406 25.64 -13.54 9.72
N ARG A 407 26.93 -13.90 9.63
CA ARG A 407 28.02 -13.01 9.22
C ARG A 407 28.49 -13.32 7.81
N LEU A 408 28.79 -12.26 7.04
CA LEU A 408 29.32 -12.40 5.69
C LEU A 408 30.65 -13.15 5.74
N VAL A 409 30.77 -14.21 4.94
CA VAL A 409 32.04 -14.90 4.72
C VAL A 409 32.63 -14.37 3.43
N GLU A 410 33.74 -13.64 3.53
CA GLU A 410 34.51 -13.24 2.35
C GLU A 410 34.97 -14.50 1.61
N ARG A 411 34.85 -14.52 0.28
CA ARG A 411 35.45 -15.62 -0.51
C ARG A 411 36.95 -15.65 -0.18
N PRO A 412 37.55 -16.84 0.02
CA PRO A 412 39.00 -16.94 0.04
C PRO A 412 39.54 -16.28 -1.23
N GLU A 413 40.50 -15.36 -1.09
CA GLU A 413 41.28 -14.82 -2.21
C GLU A 413 42.03 -15.97 -2.88
N GLY A 414 41.40 -16.65 -3.86
CA GLY A 414 42.00 -17.87 -4.37
C GLY A 414 41.32 -18.57 -5.54
N LEU A 415 40.35 -17.96 -6.22
CA LEU A 415 39.86 -18.44 -7.53
C LEU A 415 39.55 -17.23 -8.42
N ALA A 416 40.61 -16.51 -8.79
CA ALA A 416 40.68 -15.87 -10.09
C ALA A 416 41.36 -16.89 -11.03
N ALA A 417 40.56 -17.51 -11.90
CA ALA A 417 40.98 -18.16 -13.13
C ALA A 417 39.79 -18.18 -14.09
#